data_AF-A0A7I7WG46-F1
#
_entry.id   AF-A0A7I7WG46-F1
#
_cell.length_a   1.000
_cell.length_b   1.000
_cell.length_c   1.000
_cell.angle_alpha   90.00
_cell.angle_beta   90.00
_cell.angle_gamma   90.00
#
_symmetry.space_group_name_H-M   'P 1'
#
loop_
_entity.id
_entity.type
_entity.pdbx_description
1 polymer ?
#
loop_
_entity_poly.entity_id
_entity_poly.type
_entity_poly.pdbx_seq_one_letter_code
_entity_poly.pdbx_strand_id
1 'polypeptide(L)'
;MTIVVQMWAAAAGIGQSDCERVVHATWAQPVLAVTSLAYVVVGLAVLASAVRARGALAAAAGVVLVAVGAGSVIYHGPQPPWAGTAHDWPIIAMAMVYVAGLAFTVRREWRVWLAAAAILAIALIAYVAGRSGSPLCRPDSPWQFHGAWHVLSAAAAGLAAMAMARHVVLARRESAREDAAGGQ
;
A
#
# COMPACT_ATOMS: atom_id res chain seq x y z
N MET A 1 -29.21 -10.89 -28.45
CA MET A 1 -28.71 -9.85 -27.52
C MET A 1 -28.46 -10.40 -26.11
N THR A 2 -28.19 -11.70 -25.96
CA THR A 2 -28.10 -12.39 -24.65
C THR A 2 -26.74 -13.05 -24.42
N ILE A 3 -25.94 -13.26 -25.48
CA ILE A 3 -24.64 -13.93 -25.42
C ILE A 3 -23.50 -12.98 -25.01
N VAL A 4 -23.61 -11.68 -25.33
CA VAL A 4 -22.55 -10.69 -25.01
C VAL A 4 -22.53 -10.32 -23.52
N VAL A 5 -23.64 -10.52 -22.80
CA VAL A 5 -23.74 -10.26 -21.35
C VAL A 5 -23.13 -11.40 -20.53
N GLN A 6 -23.03 -12.62 -21.06
CA GLN A 6 -22.43 -13.77 -20.35
C GLN A 6 -20.90 -13.78 -20.37
N MET A 7 -20.27 -12.92 -21.17
CA MET A 7 -18.81 -12.85 -21.31
C MET A 7 -18.15 -11.85 -20.34
N TRP A 8 -18.96 -11.10 -19.59
CA TRP A 8 -18.54 -10.22 -18.52
C TRP A 8 -19.17 -10.71 -17.20
N ALA A 9 -18.34 -11.08 -16.24
CA ALA A 9 -18.71 -11.58 -14.92
C ALA A 9 -19.20 -13.04 -14.83
N ALA A 10 -18.33 -14.00 -15.15
CA ALA A 10 -17.96 -14.85 -14.03
C ALA A 10 -17.28 -13.90 -13.03
N ALA A 11 -17.97 -13.51 -11.96
CA ALA A 11 -17.30 -12.82 -10.88
C ALA A 11 -16.14 -13.75 -10.49
N ALA A 12 -14.91 -13.39 -10.88
CA ALA A 12 -13.75 -14.12 -10.43
C ALA A 12 -13.87 -14.12 -8.91
N GLY A 13 -13.94 -15.30 -8.31
CA GLY A 13 -14.01 -15.42 -6.86
C GLY A 13 -12.90 -14.61 -6.20
N ILE A 14 -13.07 -14.31 -4.92
CA ILE A 14 -12.05 -13.59 -4.14
C ILE A 14 -10.69 -14.28 -4.31
N GLY A 15 -9.67 -13.51 -4.67
CA GLY A 15 -8.30 -13.99 -4.86
C GLY A 15 -8.01 -14.82 -6.12
N GLN A 16 -8.97 -15.01 -7.04
CA GLN A 16 -8.77 -15.88 -8.22
C GLN A 16 -7.77 -15.30 -9.26
N SER A 17 -7.51 -14.00 -9.20
CA SER A 17 -6.47 -13.36 -10.03
C SER A 17 -5.06 -13.64 -9.54
N ASP A 18 -4.91 -14.08 -8.30
CA ASP A 18 -3.61 -14.27 -7.66
C ASP A 18 -3.04 -15.63 -8.03
N CYS A 19 -1.72 -15.71 -8.09
CA CYS A 19 -1.08 -16.99 -8.37
C CYS A 19 -1.25 -18.01 -7.22
N GLU A 20 -1.20 -17.57 -5.97
CA GLU A 20 -1.35 -18.46 -4.82
C GLU A 20 -2.72 -19.14 -4.83
N ARG A 21 -2.70 -20.47 -4.69
CA ARG A 21 -3.93 -21.27 -4.69
C ARG A 21 -4.82 -20.88 -3.52
N VAL A 22 -6.10 -20.63 -3.82
CA VAL A 22 -7.15 -20.48 -2.82
C VAL A 22 -7.53 -21.86 -2.28
N VAL A 23 -7.39 -22.07 -0.97
CA VAL A 23 -7.79 -23.29 -0.27
C VAL A 23 -8.94 -23.04 0.70
N HIS A 24 -9.72 -24.08 1.01
CA HIS A 24 -10.82 -24.01 1.98
C HIS A 24 -10.30 -24.07 3.43
N ALA A 25 -9.64 -23.01 3.87
CA ALA A 25 -9.12 -22.84 5.23
C ALA A 25 -9.34 -21.40 5.73
N THR A 26 -9.11 -21.16 7.02
CA THR A 26 -9.13 -19.79 7.60
C THR A 26 -8.09 -18.87 7.00
N TRP A 27 -7.02 -19.44 6.42
CA TRP A 27 -6.02 -18.77 5.63
C TRP A 27 -6.12 -19.31 4.21
N ALA A 28 -6.96 -18.69 3.39
CA ALA A 28 -7.25 -19.15 2.04
C ALA A 28 -6.02 -19.05 1.12
N GLN A 29 -5.17 -18.04 1.34
CA GLN A 29 -3.90 -17.78 0.66
C GLN A 29 -2.86 -17.37 1.71
N PRO A 30 -2.25 -18.35 2.42
CA PRO A 30 -1.38 -18.09 3.56
C PRO A 30 -0.20 -17.14 3.29
N VAL A 31 0.49 -17.28 2.15
CA VAL A 31 1.68 -16.47 1.83
C VAL A 31 1.28 -15.02 1.61
N LEU A 32 0.21 -14.78 0.83
CA LEU A 32 -0.28 -13.43 0.55
C LEU A 32 -0.79 -12.78 1.83
N ALA A 33 -1.57 -13.50 2.64
CA ALA A 33 -2.08 -12.97 3.90
C ALA A 33 -0.95 -12.63 4.91
N VAL A 34 0.10 -13.45 5.01
CA VAL A 34 1.26 -13.14 5.88
C VAL A 34 2.04 -11.94 5.35
N THR A 35 2.31 -11.89 4.05
CA THR A 35 3.06 -10.77 3.45
C THR A 35 2.31 -9.44 3.52
N SER A 36 0.97 -9.45 3.57
CA SER A 36 0.15 -8.24 3.82
C SER A 36 0.43 -7.57 5.16
N LEU A 37 1.00 -8.29 6.14
CA LEU A 37 1.43 -7.69 7.41
C LEU A 37 2.52 -6.63 7.22
N ALA A 38 3.24 -6.62 6.09
CA ALA A 38 4.19 -5.58 5.75
C ALA A 38 3.54 -4.18 5.77
N TYR A 39 2.32 -4.03 5.24
CA TYR A 39 1.61 -2.75 5.28
C TYR A 39 1.26 -2.32 6.71
N VAL A 40 0.87 -3.26 7.58
CA VAL A 40 0.58 -2.98 8.99
C VAL A 40 1.83 -2.50 9.71
N VAL A 41 2.94 -3.23 9.58
CA VAL A 41 4.22 -2.89 10.21
C VAL A 41 4.71 -1.52 9.73
N VAL A 42 4.71 -1.27 8.43
CA VAL A 42 5.12 0.01 7.87
C VAL A 42 4.17 1.13 8.29
N GLY A 43 2.85 0.91 8.27
CA GLY A 43 1.85 1.88 8.70
C GLY A 43 2.02 2.29 10.16
N LEU A 44 2.27 1.34 11.06
CA LEU A 44 2.56 1.60 12.47
C LEU A 44 3.87 2.40 12.65
N ALA A 45 4.91 2.07 11.89
CA ALA A 45 6.17 2.84 11.91
C ALA A 45 5.96 4.29 11.42
N VAL A 46 5.16 4.48 10.36
CA VAL A 46 4.77 5.79 9.85
C VAL A 46 3.96 6.57 10.89
N LEU A 47 2.99 5.94 11.57
CA LEU A 47 2.23 6.58 12.65
C LEU A 47 3.14 7.04 13.79
N ALA A 48 4.07 6.20 14.23
CA ALA A 48 5.03 6.55 15.26
C ALA A 48 5.93 7.72 14.85
N SER A 49 6.31 7.81 13.57
CA SER A 49 7.04 8.96 13.02
C SER A 49 6.16 10.22 12.95
N ALA A 50 4.91 10.08 12.51
CA ALA A 50 3.95 11.17 12.35
C ALA A 50 3.59 11.83 13.69
N VAL A 51 3.45 11.04 14.76
CA VAL A 51 3.25 11.56 16.13
C VAL A 51 4.43 12.41 16.56
N ARG A 52 5.67 11.96 16.32
CA ARG A 52 6.89 12.73 16.64
C ARG A 52 6.99 14.01 15.82
N ALA A 53 6.65 13.96 14.54
CA ALA A 53 6.64 15.13 13.66
C ALA A 53 5.43 16.06 13.91
N ARG A 54 4.38 15.58 14.59
CA ARG A 54 3.04 16.19 14.66
C ARG A 54 2.52 16.56 13.26
N GLY A 55 2.60 15.60 12.32
CA GLY A 55 2.20 15.77 10.92
C GLY A 55 0.92 15.00 10.59
N ALA A 56 -0.19 15.71 10.39
CA ALA A 56 -1.51 15.11 10.13
C ALA A 56 -1.54 14.25 8.86
N LEU A 57 -0.89 14.72 7.77
CA LEU A 57 -0.87 13.99 6.50
C LEU A 57 -0.07 12.68 6.58
N ALA A 58 1.05 12.70 7.30
CA ALA A 58 1.81 11.48 7.57
C ALA A 58 1.03 10.52 8.50
N ALA A 59 0.27 11.05 9.47
CA ALA A 59 -0.58 10.24 10.32
C ALA A 59 -1.70 9.57 9.50
N ALA A 60 -2.37 10.32 8.62
CA ALA A 60 -3.36 9.79 7.69
C ALA A 60 -2.76 8.68 6.82
N ALA A 61 -1.55 8.88 6.26
CA ALA A 61 -0.84 7.86 5.47
C ALA A 61 -0.57 6.58 6.28
N GLY A 62 -0.18 6.71 7.56
CA GLY A 62 0.00 5.58 8.46
C GLY A 62 -1.29 4.82 8.76
N VAL A 63 -2.40 5.53 9.02
CA VAL A 63 -3.72 4.91 9.25
C VAL A 63 -4.19 4.12 8.03
N VAL A 64 -4.16 4.73 6.84
CA VAL A 64 -4.62 4.05 5.62
C VAL A 64 -3.74 2.86 5.26
N LEU A 65 -2.42 2.90 5.53
CA LEU A 65 -1.54 1.74 5.38
C LEU A 65 -1.92 0.58 6.30
N VAL A 66 -2.19 0.85 7.59
CA VAL A 66 -2.67 -0.17 8.52
C VAL A 66 -4.00 -0.76 8.04
N ALA A 67 -4.92 0.09 7.55
CA ALA A 67 -6.19 -0.35 7.01
C ALA A 67 -6.05 -1.21 5.75
N VAL A 68 -5.14 -0.86 4.82
CA VAL A 68 -4.79 -1.67 3.65
C VAL A 68 -4.25 -3.03 4.07
N GLY A 69 -3.32 -3.06 5.04
CA GLY A 69 -2.78 -4.30 5.56
C GLY A 69 -3.85 -5.20 6.19
N ALA A 70 -4.71 -4.64 7.04
CA ALA A 70 -5.81 -5.37 7.67
C ALA A 70 -6.82 -5.89 6.63
N GLY A 71 -7.23 -5.05 5.69
CA GLY A 71 -8.12 -5.43 4.59
C GLY A 71 -7.54 -6.55 3.72
N SER A 72 -6.24 -6.48 3.44
CA SER A 72 -5.52 -7.50 2.65
C SER A 72 -5.34 -8.82 3.40
N VAL A 73 -5.08 -8.79 4.72
CA VAL A 73 -5.12 -10.01 5.55
C VAL A 73 -6.51 -10.65 5.53
N ILE A 74 -7.58 -9.86 5.57
CA ILE A 74 -8.96 -10.37 5.49
C ILE A 74 -9.26 -10.97 4.11
N TYR A 75 -8.76 -10.34 3.05
CA TYR A 75 -8.95 -10.75 1.65
C TYR A 75 -8.19 -12.01 1.26
N HIS A 76 -6.97 -12.20 1.75
CA HIS A 76 -6.19 -13.40 1.47
C HIS A 76 -6.35 -14.47 2.55
N GLY A 77 -6.79 -14.10 3.76
CA GLY A 77 -7.00 -15.02 4.87
C GLY A 77 -8.42 -15.59 4.88
N PRO A 78 -9.32 -15.09 5.75
CA PRO A 78 -10.63 -15.69 6.01
C PRO A 78 -11.67 -15.52 4.89
N GLN A 79 -11.47 -14.58 3.96
CA GLN A 79 -12.35 -14.37 2.80
C GLN A 79 -13.87 -14.29 3.11
N PRO A 80 -14.32 -13.51 4.12
CA PRO A 80 -15.76 -13.27 4.28
C PRO A 80 -16.36 -12.58 3.04
N PRO A 81 -17.70 -12.60 2.85
CA PRO A 81 -18.34 -12.03 1.67
C PRO A 81 -18.03 -10.54 1.40
N TRP A 82 -17.66 -9.79 2.45
CA TRP A 82 -17.30 -8.37 2.38
C TRP A 82 -15.79 -8.12 2.24
N ALA A 83 -14.96 -9.16 2.12
CA ALA A 83 -13.50 -9.04 2.08
C ALA A 83 -13.00 -8.19 0.90
N GLY A 84 -13.61 -8.29 -0.28
CA GLY A 84 -13.29 -7.42 -1.41
C GLY A 84 -13.50 -5.93 -1.07
N THR A 85 -14.62 -5.60 -0.44
CA THR A 85 -14.91 -4.23 0.01
C THR A 85 -13.92 -3.75 1.07
N ALA A 86 -13.57 -4.60 2.04
CA ALA A 86 -12.57 -4.26 3.06
C ALA A 86 -11.15 -4.12 2.51
N HIS A 87 -10.84 -4.75 1.37
CA HIS A 87 -9.57 -4.63 0.67
C HIS A 87 -9.48 -3.36 -0.18
N ASP A 88 -10.51 -3.10 -0.98
CA ASP A 88 -10.43 -2.10 -2.05
C ASP A 88 -10.60 -0.66 -1.52
N TRP A 89 -11.49 -0.43 -0.55
CA TRP A 89 -11.72 0.92 -0.02
C TRP A 89 -10.49 1.54 0.65
N PRO A 90 -9.75 0.83 1.52
CA PRO A 90 -8.48 1.35 2.05
C PRO A 90 -7.47 1.68 0.96
N ILE A 91 -7.41 0.92 -0.14
CA ILE A 91 -6.51 1.20 -1.27
C ILE A 91 -6.89 2.52 -1.96
N ILE A 92 -8.19 2.76 -2.17
CA ILE A 92 -8.70 4.02 -2.72
C ILE A 92 -8.35 5.19 -1.79
N ALA A 93 -8.58 5.04 -0.49
CA ALA A 93 -8.23 6.06 0.50
C ALA A 93 -6.72 6.32 0.54
N MET A 94 -5.90 5.27 0.45
CA MET A 94 -4.45 5.38 0.33
C MET A 94 -4.06 6.17 -0.92
N ALA A 95 -4.62 5.85 -2.09
CA ALA A 95 -4.35 6.61 -3.31
C ALA A 95 -4.65 8.11 -3.14
N MET A 96 -5.80 8.46 -2.53
CA MET A 96 -6.17 9.86 -2.26
C MET A 96 -5.16 10.57 -1.35
N VAL A 97 -4.80 9.94 -0.22
CA VAL A 97 -3.81 10.50 0.72
C VAL A 97 -2.45 10.69 0.07
N TYR A 98 -2.01 9.74 -0.75
CA TYR A 98 -0.70 9.79 -1.40
C TYR A 98 -0.65 10.78 -2.55
N VAL A 99 -1.74 10.96 -3.29
CA VAL A 99 -1.85 12.04 -4.29
C VAL A 99 -1.78 13.40 -3.60
N ALA A 100 -2.49 13.60 -2.49
CA ALA A 100 -2.39 14.83 -1.71
C ALA A 100 -0.96 15.05 -1.18
N GLY A 101 -0.34 14.01 -0.61
CA GLY A 101 1.04 14.05 -0.14
C GLY A 101 2.04 14.40 -1.23
N LEU A 102 1.89 13.83 -2.42
CA LEU A 102 2.71 14.16 -3.58
C LEU A 102 2.54 15.65 -3.94
N ALA A 103 1.30 16.11 -4.10
CA ALA A 103 1.00 17.49 -4.45
C ALA A 103 1.62 18.51 -3.48
N PHE A 104 1.57 18.22 -2.17
CA PHE A 104 2.11 19.13 -1.16
C PHE A 104 3.63 19.06 -0.97
N THR A 105 4.27 17.93 -1.26
CA THR A 105 5.67 17.70 -0.83
C THR A 105 6.65 17.46 -1.96
N VAL A 106 6.20 17.16 -3.19
CA VAL A 106 7.09 16.78 -4.30
C VAL A 106 8.16 17.81 -4.61
N ARG A 107 7.85 19.11 -4.52
CA ARG A 107 8.82 20.18 -4.85
C ARG A 107 10.06 20.15 -3.96
N ARG A 108 9.90 19.78 -2.69
CA ARG A 108 11.00 19.72 -1.71
C ARG A 108 11.61 18.33 -1.60
N GLU A 109 10.81 17.28 -1.82
CA GLU A 109 11.18 15.89 -1.56
C GLU A 109 11.17 15.01 -2.83
N TRP A 110 11.39 15.59 -4.02
CA TRP A 110 11.25 14.89 -5.31
C TRP A 110 12.11 13.62 -5.42
N ARG A 111 13.30 13.60 -4.81
CA ARG A 111 14.20 12.43 -4.82
C ARG A 111 13.59 11.26 -4.06
N VAL A 112 12.90 11.54 -2.94
CA VAL A 112 12.22 10.54 -2.13
C VAL A 112 11.02 9.99 -2.90
N TRP A 113 10.25 10.87 -3.55
CA TRP A 113 9.14 10.47 -4.41
C TRP A 113 9.58 9.66 -5.63
N LEU A 114 10.70 10.02 -6.27
CA LEU A 114 11.27 9.26 -7.39
C LEU A 114 11.71 7.86 -6.93
N ALA A 115 12.37 7.76 -5.78
CA ALA A 115 12.76 6.47 -5.22
C ALA A 115 11.53 5.61 -4.87
N ALA A 116 10.50 6.20 -4.26
CA ALA A 116 9.25 5.52 -3.98
C ALA A 116 8.56 5.04 -5.28
N ALA A 117 8.53 5.88 -6.32
CA ALA A 117 7.97 5.52 -7.62
C ALA A 117 8.76 4.39 -8.30
N ALA A 118 10.09 4.38 -8.20
CA ALA A 118 10.92 3.31 -8.74
C ALA A 118 10.66 1.97 -8.03
N ILE A 119 10.56 1.98 -6.70
CA ILE A 119 10.22 0.78 -5.92
C ILE A 119 8.81 0.30 -6.29
N LEU A 120 7.84 1.21 -6.41
CA LEU A 120 6.47 0.88 -6.82
C LEU A 120 6.43 0.29 -8.24
N ALA A 121 7.24 0.79 -9.17
CA ALA A 121 7.33 0.22 -10.52
C ALA A 121 7.84 -1.23 -10.49
N ILE A 122 8.85 -1.54 -9.67
CA ILE A 122 9.32 -2.92 -9.45
C ILE A 122 8.23 -3.76 -8.79
N ALA A 123 7.51 -3.20 -7.83
CA ALA A 123 6.38 -3.87 -7.20
C ALA A 123 5.32 -4.24 -8.25
N LEU A 124 4.93 -3.30 -9.13
CA LEU A 124 3.92 -3.55 -10.17
C LEU A 124 4.36 -4.67 -11.13
N ILE A 125 5.65 -4.75 -11.45
CA ILE A 125 6.20 -5.87 -12.23
C ILE A 125 6.01 -7.19 -11.49
N ALA A 126 6.30 -7.23 -10.17
CA ALA A 126 6.07 -8.41 -9.35
C ALA A 126 4.57 -8.79 -9.29
N TYR A 127 3.66 -7.82 -9.15
CA TYR A 127 2.23 -8.06 -9.19
C TYR A 127 1.79 -8.71 -10.51
N VAL A 128 2.22 -8.16 -11.65
CA VAL A 128 1.90 -8.71 -12.98
C VAL A 128 2.48 -10.13 -13.14
N ALA A 129 3.73 -10.34 -12.70
CA ALA A 129 4.38 -11.65 -12.73
C ALA A 129 3.68 -12.69 -11.84
N GLY A 130 3.03 -12.24 -10.76
CA GLY A 130 2.35 -13.07 -9.76
C GLY A 130 0.86 -13.30 -10.00
N ARG A 131 0.33 -13.03 -11.20
CA ARG A 131 -1.06 -13.37 -11.53
C ARG A 131 -1.23 -14.83 -11.97
N SER A 132 -2.40 -15.41 -11.75
CA SER A 132 -2.71 -16.83 -12.06
C SER A 132 -2.46 -17.24 -13.52
N GLY A 133 -2.57 -16.32 -14.48
CA GLY A 133 -2.29 -16.58 -15.90
C GLY A 133 -0.84 -16.34 -16.35
N SER A 134 0.07 -15.96 -15.44
CA SER A 134 1.47 -15.67 -15.77
C SER A 134 2.29 -16.96 -15.98
N PRO A 135 3.25 -16.99 -16.93
CA PRO A 135 4.17 -18.13 -17.09
C PRO A 135 5.08 -18.35 -15.87
N LEU A 136 5.20 -17.35 -14.99
CA LEU A 136 5.97 -17.43 -13.75
C LEU A 136 5.13 -17.92 -12.56
N CYS A 137 3.84 -18.14 -12.74
CA CYS A 137 2.97 -18.56 -11.66
C CYS A 137 3.26 -20.00 -11.22
N ARG A 138 3.56 -20.16 -9.92
CA ARG A 138 3.66 -21.44 -9.23
C ARG A 138 2.72 -21.42 -8.01
N PRO A 139 1.52 -22.00 -8.09
CA PRO A 139 0.47 -21.79 -7.09
C PRO A 139 0.79 -22.35 -5.70
N ASP A 140 1.59 -23.42 -5.65
CA ASP A 140 1.97 -24.10 -4.41
C ASP A 140 3.34 -23.64 -3.86
N SER A 141 3.95 -22.62 -4.46
CA SER A 141 5.27 -22.09 -4.06
C SER A 141 5.15 -21.21 -2.81
N PRO A 142 6.04 -21.33 -1.82
CA PRO A 142 6.15 -20.35 -0.74
C PRO A 142 6.72 -19.01 -1.21
N TRP A 143 7.39 -18.99 -2.37
CA TRP A 143 7.90 -17.79 -3.00
C TRP A 143 6.89 -17.25 -4.02
N GLN A 144 6.07 -16.30 -3.57
CA GLN A 144 5.02 -15.66 -4.38
C GLN A 144 5.45 -14.26 -4.82
N PHE A 145 5.39 -13.98 -6.14
CA PHE A 145 5.64 -12.62 -6.66
C PHE A 145 4.60 -11.60 -6.17
N HIS A 146 3.35 -12.04 -5.95
CA HIS A 146 2.33 -11.18 -5.32
C HIS A 146 2.70 -10.87 -3.86
N GLY A 147 3.31 -11.82 -3.14
CA GLY A 147 3.89 -11.54 -1.81
C GLY A 147 5.00 -10.49 -1.86
N ALA A 148 5.87 -10.53 -2.89
CA ALA A 148 6.86 -9.49 -3.11
C ALA A 148 6.23 -8.12 -3.44
N TRP A 149 5.11 -8.10 -4.17
CA TRP A 149 4.31 -6.90 -4.40
C TRP A 149 3.87 -6.25 -3.08
N HIS A 150 3.37 -7.02 -2.11
CA HIS A 150 2.98 -6.49 -0.80
C HIS A 150 4.14 -5.80 -0.09
N VAL A 151 5.30 -6.45 -0.02
CA VAL A 151 6.47 -5.91 0.68
C VAL A 151 7.02 -4.66 -0.01
N LEU A 152 7.16 -4.70 -1.34
CA LEU A 152 7.74 -3.59 -2.10
C LEU A 152 6.83 -2.36 -2.13
N SER A 153 5.53 -2.56 -2.34
CA SER A 153 4.57 -1.44 -2.35
C SER A 153 4.39 -0.85 -0.95
N ALA A 154 4.41 -1.66 0.12
CA ALA A 154 4.47 -1.16 1.50
C ALA A 154 5.73 -0.31 1.73
N ALA A 155 6.90 -0.77 1.27
CA ALA A 155 8.15 -0.01 1.39
C ALA A 155 8.10 1.32 0.60
N ALA A 156 7.61 1.29 -0.64
CA ALA A 156 7.41 2.50 -1.45
C ALA A 156 6.47 3.50 -0.75
N ALA A 157 5.36 3.01 -0.21
CA ALA A 157 4.38 3.81 0.50
C ALA A 157 4.98 4.39 1.80
N GLY A 158 5.74 3.60 2.57
CA GLY A 158 6.45 4.09 3.76
C GLY A 158 7.45 5.19 3.43
N LEU A 159 8.22 5.03 2.34
CA LEU A 159 9.17 6.04 1.87
C LEU A 159 8.48 7.36 1.48
N ALA A 160 7.39 7.28 0.72
CA ALA A 160 6.59 8.46 0.39
C ALA A 160 5.94 9.11 1.63
N ALA A 161 5.48 8.33 2.61
CA ALA A 161 4.97 8.89 3.86
C ALA A 161 6.06 9.61 4.69
N MET A 162 7.32 9.17 4.61
CA MET A 162 8.44 9.89 5.23
C MET A 162 8.67 11.27 4.61
N ALA A 163 8.44 11.45 3.30
CA ALA A 163 8.47 12.76 2.67
C ALA A 163 7.43 13.70 3.29
N MET A 164 6.23 13.19 3.57
CA MET A 164 5.15 13.94 4.24
C MET A 164 5.53 14.36 5.66
N ALA A 165 6.16 13.46 6.43
CA ALA A 165 6.61 13.77 7.80
C ALA A 165 7.75 14.79 7.82
N ARG A 166 8.74 14.64 6.93
CA ARG A 166 9.90 15.54 6.81
C ARG A 166 9.50 16.95 6.41
N HIS A 167 8.53 17.09 5.52
CA HIS A 167 8.04 18.39 5.07
C HIS A 167 7.57 19.27 6.24
N VAL A 168 6.82 18.70 7.20
CA VAL A 168 6.35 19.42 8.40
C VAL A 168 7.51 19.84 9.29
N VAL A 169 8.50 18.97 9.48
CA VAL A 169 9.69 19.28 10.30
C VAL A 169 10.52 20.40 9.68
N LEU A 170 10.73 20.36 8.37
CA LEU A 170 11.51 21.37 7.64
C LEU A 170 10.80 22.74 7.66
N ALA A 171 9.49 22.76 7.38
CA ALA A 171 8.71 24.00 7.43
C ALA A 171 8.78 24.67 8.81
N ARG A 172 8.67 23.91 9.91
CA ARG A 172 8.81 24.46 11.27
C ARG A 172 10.20 25.02 11.56
N ARG A 173 11.25 24.36 11.06
CA ARG A 173 12.63 24.83 11.23
C ARG A 173 12.89 26.12 10.47
N GLU A 174 12.25 26.30 9.32
CA GLU A 174 12.32 27.54 8.54
C GLU A 174 11.65 28.69 9.30
N SER A 175 10.40 28.50 9.77
CA SER A 175 9.70 29.53 10.55
C SER A 175 10.46 29.94 11.81
N ALA A 176 11.00 28.96 12.56
CA ALA A 176 11.79 29.27 13.76
C ALA A 176 13.09 30.05 13.45
N ARG A 177 13.66 29.90 12.24
CA ARG A 177 14.83 30.68 11.80
C ARG A 177 14.44 32.11 11.41
N GLU A 178 13.28 32.27 10.77
CA GLU A 178 12.73 33.58 10.40
C GLU A 178 12.40 34.41 11.65
N ASP A 179 11.75 33.79 12.65
CA ASP A 179 11.44 34.44 13.94
C ASP A 179 12.71 34.90 14.67
N ALA A 180 13.78 34.09 14.63
CA ALA A 180 15.08 34.44 15.23
C ALA A 180 15.84 35.53 14.46
N ALA A 181 15.57 35.69 13.16
CA ALA A 181 16.18 36.71 12.32
C ALA A 181 15.45 38.05 12.36
N GLY A 182 14.11 38.05 12.50
CA GLY A 182 13.29 39.27 12.59
C GLY A 182 13.18 39.88 13.99
N GLY A 183 13.65 39.19 15.03
CA GLY A 183 13.76 39.70 16.40
C GLY A 183 15.05 40.47 16.69
N GLN A 184 15.88 40.74 15.67
CA GLN A 184 17.07 41.59 15.72
C GLN A 184 16.77 42.95 15.06
#